data_AF-A0A7S2Y2T4-F1
#
_entry.id   AF-A0A7S2Y2T4-F1
#
_cell.length_a   1.000
_cell.length_b   1.000
_cell.length_c   1.000
_cell.angle_alpha   90.00
_cell.angle_beta   90.00
_cell.angle_gamma   90.00
#
_symmetry.space_group_name_H-M   'P 1'
#
loop_
_entity.id
_entity.type
_entity.pdbx_description
1 polymer ?
#
loop_
_entity_poly.entity_id
_entity_poly.type
_entity_poly.pdbx_seq_one_letter_code
_entity_poly.pdbx_strand_id
1 'polypeptide(L)'
;MTMASTIPSSCLRWGFLVLLCSALGTGNGDSRIMATAFAMSSTPSQGSNHQQEFKGNSLDARGNRYQSLNSTIPTAAEAARSVGVEPPLEASSKTWKRAWVVHRTALPYLHQFDKLAPLDSSLCLICLWWKALSGNDPSSPVYDERLHFDMLPSTTRRILTVTRRRGYPRLHHANVEIRTAYLNRAVQRAADQVQQDASTTTPPPKKKKIRLISMGAGYDLRSVRFRLAGHIDEAFELDLPEVVDAKQRLLTQRLLKRRPELTADLLPTMYPVNLNNVSQFESTLRDIFVQDQDDDWHTIFLFEAVMIYLNEGIPTSLLQICRRVLENDETGGTLCFADRLENIPGADLDMAQSVLPATGWEIVEWQPKPGLARHMGMLQPLSLD
;
A
#
# COMPACT_ATOMS: atom_id res chain seq x y z
N MET A 1 11.91 48.26 -25.14
CA MET A 1 10.83 47.33 -25.54
C MET A 1 11.51 46.04 -25.98
N THR A 2 11.80 45.15 -25.04
CA THR A 2 12.59 43.94 -25.26
C THR A 2 11.67 42.75 -25.02
N MET A 3 11.31 42.05 -26.10
CA MET A 3 10.50 40.83 -26.02
C MET A 3 11.36 39.70 -25.47
N ALA A 4 11.07 39.26 -24.25
CA ALA A 4 11.57 38.00 -23.72
C ALA A 4 10.75 36.86 -24.36
N SER A 5 11.41 36.04 -25.19
CA SER A 5 10.82 34.84 -25.79
C SER A 5 10.56 33.79 -24.71
N THR A 6 9.30 33.53 -24.42
CA THR A 6 8.85 32.42 -23.60
C THR A 6 9.11 31.10 -24.32
N ILE A 7 9.95 30.25 -23.74
CA ILE A 7 10.13 28.86 -24.19
C ILE A 7 8.80 28.11 -23.96
N PRO A 8 8.24 27.42 -24.97
CA PRO A 8 6.99 26.69 -24.82
C PRO A 8 7.11 25.61 -23.74
N SER A 9 6.24 25.66 -22.72
CA SER A 9 6.15 24.68 -21.63
C SER A 9 5.89 23.23 -22.08
N SER A 10 5.60 23.01 -23.37
CA SER A 10 5.47 21.71 -24.01
C SER A 10 6.81 21.00 -24.22
N CYS A 11 7.92 21.71 -24.47
CA CYS A 11 9.21 21.08 -24.79
C CYS A 11 9.91 20.46 -23.57
N LEU A 12 9.77 21.05 -22.39
CA LEU A 12 10.31 20.50 -21.13
C LEU A 12 9.56 19.24 -20.64
N ARG A 13 8.35 18.97 -21.16
CA ARG A 13 7.49 17.85 -20.73
C ARG A 13 7.81 16.52 -21.39
N TRP A 14 8.51 16.51 -22.52
CA TRP A 14 8.82 15.29 -23.28
C TRP A 14 10.21 14.72 -22.96
N GLY A 15 11.20 15.59 -22.69
CA GLY A 15 12.56 15.15 -22.35
C GLY A 15 12.62 14.27 -21.10
N PHE A 16 11.74 14.49 -20.13
CA PHE A 16 11.73 13.75 -18.86
C PHE A 16 11.23 12.31 -18.98
N LEU A 17 10.20 12.07 -19.80
CA LEU A 17 9.68 10.71 -20.03
C LEU A 17 10.65 9.89 -20.89
N VAL A 18 11.25 10.54 -21.89
CA VAL A 18 12.31 9.95 -22.70
C VAL A 18 13.54 9.64 -21.85
N LEU A 19 13.92 10.51 -20.91
CA LEU A 19 14.99 10.24 -19.93
C LEU A 19 14.65 9.07 -18.99
N LEU A 20 13.40 8.96 -18.51
CA LEU A 20 12.98 7.84 -17.67
C LEU A 20 13.02 6.52 -18.44
N CYS A 21 12.51 6.49 -19.67
CA CYS A 21 12.51 5.29 -20.51
C CYS A 21 13.93 4.95 -21.03
N SER A 22 14.73 5.94 -21.43
CA SER A 22 16.09 5.74 -21.94
C SER A 22 17.09 5.41 -20.83
N ALA A 23 16.86 5.89 -19.59
CA ALA A 23 17.64 5.45 -18.43
C ALA A 23 17.33 4.00 -18.05
N LEU A 24 16.19 3.46 -18.47
CA LEU A 24 15.76 2.09 -18.16
C LEU A 24 15.99 1.12 -19.33
N GLY A 25 16.18 1.63 -20.54
CA GLY A 25 16.50 0.84 -21.72
C GLY A 25 17.76 1.34 -22.43
N THR A 26 18.89 0.69 -22.18
CA THR A 26 19.86 0.21 -23.19
C THR A 26 20.83 -0.76 -22.52
N GLY A 27 20.84 -2.00 -23.01
CA GLY A 27 22.01 -2.86 -22.90
C GLY A 27 23.11 -2.31 -23.80
N ASN A 28 24.35 -2.35 -23.31
CA ASN A 28 25.61 -2.14 -24.02
C ASN A 28 25.64 -1.00 -25.07
N GLY A 29 25.98 0.20 -24.61
CA GLY A 29 26.42 1.28 -25.48
C GLY A 29 26.78 2.51 -24.66
N ASP A 30 28.07 2.82 -24.58
CA ASP A 30 28.61 4.02 -23.93
C ASP A 30 27.78 5.26 -24.24
N SER A 31 27.26 5.90 -23.20
CA SER A 31 26.53 7.17 -23.30
C SER A 31 26.98 8.09 -22.19
N ARG A 32 28.11 8.78 -22.41
CA ARG A 32 28.43 10.02 -21.69
C ARG A 32 27.49 11.11 -22.21
N ILE A 33 26.43 11.39 -21.47
CA ILE A 33 25.68 12.65 -21.59
C ILE A 33 25.76 13.34 -20.24
N MET A 34 26.61 14.36 -20.15
CA MET A 34 26.64 15.28 -19.02
C MET A 34 25.39 16.16 -19.07
N ALA A 35 24.63 16.17 -17.99
CA ALA A 35 23.58 17.14 -17.76
C ALA A 35 24.15 18.29 -16.90
N THR A 36 24.40 19.43 -17.51
CA THR A 36 24.68 20.69 -16.81
C THR A 36 23.34 21.28 -16.38
N ALA A 37 23.06 21.31 -15.08
CA ALA A 37 21.84 21.88 -14.52
C ALA A 37 22.09 23.27 -13.93
N PHE A 38 21.29 24.24 -14.38
CA PHE A 38 21.21 25.60 -13.87
C PHE A 38 20.69 25.61 -12.43
N ALA A 39 21.37 26.35 -11.54
CA ALA A 39 20.92 26.61 -10.19
C ALA A 39 19.85 27.72 -10.18
N MET A 40 18.64 27.41 -9.72
CA MET A 40 17.69 28.41 -9.23
C MET A 40 17.46 28.14 -7.76
N SER A 41 17.80 29.13 -6.92
CA SER A 41 17.61 29.08 -5.48
C SER A 41 16.14 29.33 -5.14
N SER A 42 15.51 28.32 -4.54
CA SER A 42 14.33 28.51 -3.71
C SER A 42 14.65 27.93 -2.34
N THR A 43 14.68 28.79 -1.33
CA THR A 43 14.88 28.43 0.07
C THR A 43 13.76 27.50 0.54
N PRO A 44 14.05 26.30 1.08
CA PRO A 44 13.02 25.45 1.66
C PRO A 44 12.62 25.98 3.04
N SER A 45 11.31 26.05 3.28
CA SER A 45 10.74 26.29 4.61
C SER A 45 11.13 25.17 5.56
N GLN A 46 11.62 25.52 6.75
CA GLN A 46 11.97 24.60 7.81
C GLN A 46 10.70 23.90 8.34
N GLY A 47 10.40 22.72 7.80
CA GLY A 47 9.52 21.74 8.43
C GLY A 47 10.33 20.91 9.43
N SER A 48 9.71 20.60 10.57
CA SER A 48 10.31 19.89 11.72
C SER A 48 11.02 18.59 11.33
N ASN A 49 12.25 18.43 11.83
CA ASN A 49 13.12 17.26 11.70
C ASN A 49 12.57 16.04 12.48
N HIS A 50 11.51 15.42 11.97
CA HIS A 50 11.10 14.05 12.34
C HIS A 50 11.29 13.04 11.20
N GLN A 51 12.18 13.35 10.25
CA GLN A 51 12.80 12.31 9.46
C GLN A 51 13.82 11.59 10.35
N GLN A 52 13.39 10.51 11.02
CA GLN A 52 14.34 9.48 11.44
C GLN A 52 15.15 9.12 10.20
N GLU A 53 16.40 9.57 10.18
CA GLU A 53 17.36 9.32 9.12
C GLU A 53 17.59 7.82 9.09
N PHE A 54 16.83 7.10 8.27
CA PHE A 54 16.90 5.66 8.09
C PHE A 54 18.24 5.32 7.40
N LYS A 55 19.33 5.42 8.17
CA LYS A 55 20.73 5.08 7.79
C LYS A 55 20.96 3.56 7.79
N GLY A 56 19.93 2.77 7.55
CA GLY A 56 20.07 1.37 7.22
C GLY A 56 20.32 1.22 5.73
N ASN A 57 21.34 0.44 5.34
CA ASN A 57 21.51 -0.07 3.98
C ASN A 57 20.33 -0.97 3.56
N SER A 58 19.10 -0.45 3.50
CA SER A 58 17.88 -1.17 3.12
C SER A 58 17.91 -1.66 1.66
N LEU A 59 18.91 -1.22 0.91
CA LEU A 59 19.22 -1.67 -0.45
C LEU A 59 20.00 -3.00 -0.47
N ASP A 60 20.75 -3.36 0.58
CA ASP A 60 21.51 -4.61 0.63
C ASP A 60 20.62 -5.83 0.97
N ALA A 61 19.39 -5.58 1.44
CA ALA A 61 18.38 -6.59 1.71
C ALA A 61 17.51 -6.94 0.48
N ARG A 62 18.01 -6.78 -0.75
CA ARG A 62 17.18 -6.96 -1.96
C ARG A 62 17.90 -7.79 -3.02
N GLY A 63 17.72 -9.11 -2.94
CA GLY A 63 18.01 -10.07 -4.01
C GLY A 63 19.07 -11.11 -3.66
N ASN A 64 20.31 -10.69 -3.36
CA ASN A 64 21.43 -11.64 -3.32
C ASN A 64 21.53 -12.46 -2.03
N ARG A 65 20.90 -12.04 -0.92
CA ARG A 65 20.86 -12.82 0.34
C ARG A 65 19.78 -13.90 0.38
N TYR A 66 18.91 -13.98 -0.62
CA TYR A 66 17.72 -14.85 -0.60
C TYR A 66 17.89 -16.16 -1.36
N GLN A 67 19.04 -16.38 -2.00
CA GLN A 67 19.44 -17.71 -2.47
C GLN A 67 20.13 -18.47 -1.33
N SER A 68 19.53 -18.52 -0.13
CA SER A 68 19.89 -19.61 0.76
C SER A 68 19.41 -20.88 0.06
N LEU A 69 20.25 -21.92 0.03
CA LEU A 69 19.96 -23.18 -0.68
C LEU A 69 18.68 -23.89 -0.20
N ASN A 70 18.03 -23.38 0.86
CA ASN A 70 16.79 -23.90 1.46
C ASN A 70 15.67 -22.83 1.52
N SER A 71 15.70 -21.76 0.73
CA SER A 71 14.63 -20.75 0.79
C SER A 71 13.32 -21.28 0.22
N THR A 72 12.26 -21.29 1.04
CA THR A 72 10.87 -21.55 0.63
C THR A 72 10.21 -20.35 -0.05
N ILE A 73 10.95 -19.27 -0.27
CA ILE A 73 10.43 -18.05 -0.91
C ILE A 73 10.32 -18.30 -2.42
N PRO A 74 9.11 -18.18 -3.01
CA PRO A 74 8.94 -18.35 -4.44
C PRO A 74 9.65 -17.24 -5.23
N THR A 75 9.92 -17.51 -6.50
CA THR A 75 10.36 -16.48 -7.43
C THR A 75 9.27 -15.41 -7.60
N ALA A 76 9.66 -14.23 -8.07
CA ALA A 76 8.71 -13.14 -8.27
C ALA A 76 7.67 -13.48 -9.35
N ALA A 77 8.05 -14.31 -10.34
CA ALA A 77 7.13 -14.79 -11.37
C ALA A 77 6.11 -15.80 -10.82
N GLU A 78 6.53 -16.70 -9.92
CA GLU A 78 5.61 -17.63 -9.24
C GLU A 78 4.63 -16.89 -8.34
N ALA A 79 5.12 -15.95 -7.52
CA ALA A 79 4.28 -15.12 -6.66
C ALA A 79 3.30 -14.23 -7.46
N ALA A 80 3.68 -13.81 -8.67
CA ALA A 80 2.79 -13.09 -9.58
C ALA A 80 1.69 -13.99 -10.16
N ARG A 81 2.07 -15.18 -10.64
CA ARG A 81 1.12 -16.17 -11.18
C ARG A 81 0.10 -16.61 -10.14
N SER A 82 0.50 -16.82 -8.88
CA SER A 82 -0.41 -17.27 -7.82
C SER A 82 -1.49 -16.24 -7.45
N VAL A 83 -1.32 -14.98 -7.83
CA VAL A 83 -2.32 -13.91 -7.63
C VAL A 83 -2.89 -13.36 -8.94
N GLY A 84 -2.59 -14.01 -10.08
CA GLY A 84 -3.14 -13.65 -11.38
C GLY A 84 -2.63 -12.32 -11.94
N VAL A 85 -1.43 -11.86 -11.54
CA VAL A 85 -0.83 -10.63 -12.10
C VAL A 85 0.30 -10.97 -13.06
N GLU A 86 0.58 -10.07 -13.99
CA GLU A 86 1.73 -10.21 -14.90
C GLU A 86 3.04 -10.10 -14.10
N PRO A 87 4.01 -11.02 -14.31
CA PRO A 87 5.24 -11.05 -13.55
C PRO A 87 6.06 -9.76 -13.73
N PRO A 88 6.91 -9.41 -12.74
CA PRO A 88 7.86 -8.33 -12.92
C PRO A 88 8.88 -8.68 -14.01
N LEU A 89 9.41 -7.65 -14.67
CA LEU A 89 10.53 -7.78 -15.60
C LEU A 89 11.74 -8.34 -14.86
N GLU A 90 12.30 -9.43 -15.37
CA GLU A 90 13.57 -9.95 -14.90
C GLU A 90 14.68 -8.93 -15.16
N ALA A 91 15.30 -8.44 -14.08
CA ALA A 91 16.29 -7.39 -14.16
C ALA A 91 17.34 -7.55 -13.06
N SER A 92 18.57 -7.13 -13.36
CA SER A 92 19.66 -7.16 -12.39
C SER A 92 19.37 -6.25 -11.17
N SER A 93 19.98 -6.56 -10.03
CA SER A 93 19.90 -5.72 -8.81
C SER A 93 20.33 -4.27 -9.08
N LYS A 94 21.29 -4.06 -9.99
CA LYS A 94 21.72 -2.73 -10.44
C LYS A 94 20.60 -1.98 -11.18
N THR A 95 19.88 -2.67 -12.06
CA THR A 95 18.73 -2.09 -12.78
C THR A 95 17.61 -1.73 -11.82
N TRP A 96 17.27 -2.61 -10.87
CA TRP A 96 16.28 -2.33 -9.82
C TRP A 96 16.64 -1.11 -8.97
N LYS A 97 17.89 -1.03 -8.52
CA LYS A 97 18.42 0.12 -7.75
C LYS A 97 18.39 1.40 -8.58
N ARG A 98 18.79 1.35 -9.86
CA ARG A 98 18.72 2.51 -10.76
C ARG A 98 17.28 2.99 -10.93
N ALA A 99 16.34 2.07 -11.20
CA ALA A 99 14.93 2.41 -11.34
C ALA A 99 14.36 3.06 -10.07
N TRP A 100 14.75 2.56 -8.89
CA TRP A 100 14.37 3.16 -7.61
C TRP A 100 14.90 4.59 -7.46
N VAL A 101 16.20 4.79 -7.69
CA VAL A 101 16.84 6.11 -7.60
C VAL A 101 16.21 7.09 -8.57
N VAL A 102 16.04 6.70 -9.84
CA VAL A 102 15.39 7.54 -10.86
C VAL A 102 13.98 7.93 -10.44
N HIS A 103 13.17 6.99 -9.97
CA HIS A 103 11.81 7.28 -9.52
C HIS A 103 11.79 8.24 -8.31
N ARG A 104 12.61 7.97 -7.30
CA ARG A 104 12.73 8.82 -6.11
C ARG A 104 13.19 10.23 -6.46
N THR A 105 14.18 10.37 -7.34
CA THR A 105 14.66 11.68 -7.83
C THR A 105 13.59 12.39 -8.65
N ALA A 106 12.79 11.65 -9.42
CA ALA A 106 11.73 12.22 -10.24
C ALA A 106 10.55 12.76 -9.44
N LEU A 107 10.21 12.12 -8.32
CA LEU A 107 8.96 12.36 -7.61
C LEU A 107 8.74 13.82 -7.18
N PRO A 108 9.72 14.55 -6.62
CA PRO A 108 9.55 15.97 -6.31
C PRO A 108 9.18 16.81 -7.53
N TYR A 109 9.79 16.55 -8.68
CA TYR A 109 9.46 17.25 -9.93
C TYR A 109 8.07 16.89 -10.44
N LEU A 110 7.64 15.64 -10.22
CA LEU A 110 6.29 15.19 -10.55
C LEU A 110 5.21 15.86 -9.69
N HIS A 111 5.58 16.38 -8.52
CA HIS A 111 4.70 17.07 -7.58
C HIS A 111 5.01 18.57 -7.41
N GLN A 112 5.96 19.14 -8.15
CA GLN A 112 6.36 20.54 -7.98
C GLN A 112 5.21 21.56 -8.18
N PHE A 113 4.18 21.18 -8.94
CA PHE A 113 2.98 22.00 -9.19
C PHE A 113 1.73 21.42 -8.51
N ASP A 114 1.92 20.47 -7.59
CA ASP A 114 0.83 19.92 -6.79
C ASP A 114 0.47 20.90 -5.66
N LYS A 115 -0.68 21.58 -5.82
CA LYS A 115 -1.21 22.51 -4.80
C LYS A 115 -1.53 21.86 -3.46
N LEU A 116 -1.77 20.55 -3.42
CA LEU A 116 -2.07 19.84 -2.18
C LEU A 116 -0.81 19.39 -1.44
N ALA A 117 0.34 19.41 -2.13
CA ALA A 117 1.67 19.11 -1.63
C ALA A 117 1.69 17.96 -0.59
N PRO A 118 1.18 16.76 -0.94
CA PRO A 118 1.21 15.63 -0.02
C PRO A 118 2.66 15.32 0.35
N LEU A 119 2.93 15.15 1.64
CA LEU A 119 4.25 14.77 2.12
C LEU A 119 4.57 13.34 1.67
N ASP A 120 5.79 13.08 1.22
CA ASP A 120 6.26 11.71 1.03
C ASP A 120 6.73 11.14 2.39
N SER A 121 5.78 10.96 3.31
CA SER A 121 6.03 10.26 4.57
C SER A 121 6.07 8.76 4.30
N SER A 122 7.18 8.10 4.67
CA SER A 122 7.33 6.63 4.64
C SER A 122 6.99 5.96 3.29
N LEU A 123 7.35 6.60 2.17
CA LEU A 123 7.12 6.10 0.80
C LEU A 123 5.64 6.05 0.36
N CYS A 124 4.73 6.70 1.10
CA CYS A 124 3.29 6.72 0.76
C CYS A 124 3.06 7.28 -0.64
N LEU A 125 3.77 8.35 -1.00
CA LEU A 125 3.58 9.01 -2.30
C LEU A 125 4.13 8.13 -3.43
N ILE A 126 5.26 7.47 -3.23
CA ILE A 126 5.80 6.50 -4.19
C ILE A 126 4.82 5.32 -4.38
N CYS A 127 4.28 4.79 -3.28
CA CYS A 127 3.29 3.71 -3.35
C CYS A 127 2.02 4.13 -4.09
N LEU A 128 1.57 5.38 -3.91
CA LEU A 128 0.45 5.92 -4.68
C LEU A 128 0.72 5.89 -6.19
N TRP A 129 1.91 6.31 -6.63
CA TRP A 129 2.28 6.25 -8.05
C TRP A 129 2.30 4.82 -8.59
N TRP A 130 2.82 3.87 -7.82
CA TRP A 130 2.85 2.47 -8.22
C TRP A 130 1.46 1.84 -8.27
N LYS A 131 0.58 2.15 -7.30
CA LYS A 131 -0.83 1.73 -7.33
C LYS A 131 -1.60 2.39 -8.46
N ALA A 132 -1.32 3.66 -8.78
CA ALA A 132 -1.89 4.33 -9.94
C ALA A 132 -1.41 3.73 -11.27
N LEU A 133 -0.17 3.21 -11.33
CA LEU A 133 0.34 2.50 -12.50
C LEU A 133 -0.37 1.15 -12.69
N SER A 134 -0.49 0.34 -11.64
CA SER A 134 -1.12 -0.99 -11.73
C SER A 134 -2.65 -0.91 -11.80
N GLY A 135 -3.28 -0.04 -11.01
CA GLY A 135 -4.73 0.14 -10.93
C GLY A 135 -5.35 0.86 -12.14
N ASN A 136 -4.55 1.49 -12.99
CA ASN A 136 -5.01 2.09 -14.25
C ASN A 136 -4.93 1.09 -15.44
N ASP A 137 -4.76 -0.20 -15.16
CA ASP A 137 -4.79 -1.28 -16.14
C ASP A 137 -6.07 -2.11 -16.06
N PRO A 138 -6.99 -2.02 -17.04
CA PRO A 138 -8.23 -2.79 -17.01
C PRO A 138 -8.06 -4.31 -17.00
N SER A 139 -6.91 -4.84 -17.46
CA SER A 139 -6.63 -6.28 -17.41
C SER A 139 -5.99 -6.74 -16.10
N SER A 140 -5.62 -5.82 -15.21
CA SER A 140 -5.01 -6.16 -13.93
C SER A 140 -6.09 -6.53 -12.91
N PRO A 141 -5.87 -7.56 -12.06
CA PRO A 141 -6.77 -7.86 -10.95
C PRO A 141 -6.76 -6.77 -9.86
N VAL A 142 -5.87 -5.78 -9.95
CA VAL A 142 -5.87 -4.60 -9.06
C VAL A 142 -6.45 -3.36 -9.71
N TYR A 143 -7.10 -3.50 -10.88
CA TYR A 143 -7.85 -2.41 -11.47
C TYR A 143 -8.81 -1.83 -10.43
N ASP A 144 -8.72 -0.52 -10.25
CA ASP A 144 -9.43 0.21 -9.21
C ASP A 144 -10.31 1.29 -9.80
N GLU A 145 -10.74 1.10 -11.06
CA GLU A 145 -11.45 2.11 -11.83
C GLU A 145 -10.73 3.45 -11.89
N ARG A 146 -9.39 3.45 -11.75
CA ARG A 146 -8.52 4.63 -11.80
C ARG A 146 -8.63 5.51 -10.55
N LEU A 147 -9.11 4.99 -9.42
CA LEU A 147 -9.19 5.72 -8.15
C LEU A 147 -7.82 6.31 -7.72
N HIS A 148 -6.75 5.50 -7.68
CA HIS A 148 -5.42 6.00 -7.32
C HIS A 148 -4.86 6.95 -8.38
N PHE A 149 -5.17 6.72 -9.66
CA PHE A 149 -4.80 7.66 -10.74
C PHE A 149 -5.47 9.03 -10.55
N ASP A 150 -6.70 9.06 -10.06
CA ASP A 150 -7.43 10.28 -9.73
C ASP A 150 -6.97 10.96 -8.44
N MET A 151 -6.10 10.34 -7.65
CA MET A 151 -5.38 11.00 -6.55
C MET A 151 -4.11 11.73 -7.01
N LEU A 152 -3.64 11.55 -8.25
CA LEU A 152 -2.42 12.19 -8.75
C LEU A 152 -2.63 13.65 -9.21
N PRO A 153 -1.59 14.50 -9.24
CA PRO A 153 -1.71 15.87 -9.75
C PRO A 153 -2.20 15.90 -11.20
N SER A 154 -3.05 16.87 -11.55
CA SER A 154 -3.60 16.98 -12.91
C SER A 154 -2.52 17.12 -13.99
N THR A 155 -1.40 17.76 -13.64
CA THR A 155 -0.26 18.02 -14.53
C THR A 155 0.49 16.73 -14.89
N THR A 156 0.70 15.84 -13.92
CA THR A 156 1.61 14.71 -14.05
C THR A 156 0.91 13.38 -14.20
N ARG A 157 -0.37 13.25 -13.81
CA ARG A 157 -1.18 12.06 -14.10
C ARG A 157 -1.28 11.75 -15.60
N ARG A 158 -1.14 12.76 -16.48
CA ARG A 158 -1.09 12.59 -17.95
C ARG A 158 0.08 11.74 -18.42
N ILE A 159 1.10 11.56 -17.58
CA ILE A 159 2.23 10.67 -17.86
C ILE A 159 1.80 9.21 -17.75
N LEU A 160 0.83 8.91 -16.88
CA LEU A 160 0.33 7.56 -16.63
C LEU A 160 -0.88 7.20 -17.50
N THR A 161 -1.11 7.86 -18.64
CA THR A 161 -2.17 7.43 -19.55
C THR A 161 -1.92 6.01 -20.04
N VAL A 162 -2.98 5.27 -20.36
CA VAL A 162 -2.92 3.85 -20.73
C VAL A 162 -1.84 3.56 -21.78
N THR A 163 -1.74 4.41 -22.80
CA THR A 163 -0.73 4.28 -23.88
C THR A 163 0.71 4.45 -23.37
N ARG A 164 0.95 5.38 -22.43
CA ARG A 164 2.28 5.71 -21.91
C ARG A 164 2.73 4.77 -20.81
N ARG A 165 1.78 4.19 -20.07
CA ARG A 165 2.03 3.16 -19.06
C ARG A 165 2.83 1.99 -19.61
N ARG A 166 2.57 1.58 -20.86
CA ARG A 166 3.30 0.47 -21.51
C ARG A 166 4.82 0.69 -21.62
N GLY A 167 5.28 1.94 -21.56
CA GLY A 167 6.70 2.28 -21.54
C GLY A 167 7.34 2.26 -20.15
N TYR A 168 6.55 2.13 -19.08
CA TYR A 168 7.07 1.99 -17.73
C TYR A 168 7.42 0.53 -17.47
N PRO A 169 8.69 0.20 -17.19
CA PRO A 169 9.08 -1.19 -16.96
C PRO A 169 8.41 -1.73 -15.70
N ARG A 170 7.92 -2.97 -15.78
CA ARG A 170 7.26 -3.73 -14.71
C ARG A 170 8.24 -4.14 -13.62
N LEU A 171 8.81 -3.16 -12.93
CA LEU A 171 9.73 -3.38 -11.81
C LEU A 171 8.98 -3.17 -10.50
N HIS A 172 9.21 -2.03 -9.83
CA HIS A 172 8.68 -1.79 -8.48
C HIS A 172 7.15 -1.83 -8.38
N HIS A 173 6.44 -1.34 -9.40
CA HIS A 173 4.98 -1.36 -9.37
C HIS A 173 4.40 -2.77 -9.48
N ALA A 174 5.07 -3.72 -10.16
CA ALA A 174 4.63 -5.11 -10.20
C ALA A 174 4.75 -5.78 -8.81
N ASN A 175 5.78 -5.46 -8.03
CA ASN A 175 5.86 -5.93 -6.64
C ASN A 175 4.74 -5.39 -5.74
N VAL A 176 4.29 -4.16 -5.99
CA VAL A 176 3.12 -3.57 -5.30
C VAL A 176 1.81 -4.18 -5.79
N GLU A 177 1.73 -4.47 -7.08
CA GLU A 177 0.58 -5.13 -7.71
C GLU A 177 0.37 -6.53 -7.14
N ILE A 178 1.43 -7.34 -6.98
CA ILE A 178 1.35 -8.68 -6.37
C ILE A 178 0.70 -8.64 -4.98
N ARG A 179 1.22 -7.79 -4.08
CA ARG A 179 0.67 -7.67 -2.72
C ARG A 179 -0.73 -7.08 -2.71
N THR A 180 -1.03 -6.14 -3.60
CA THR A 180 -2.36 -5.54 -3.71
C THR A 180 -3.37 -6.57 -4.21
N ALA A 181 -3.02 -7.39 -5.20
CA ALA A 181 -3.87 -8.46 -5.73
C ALA A 181 -4.17 -9.50 -4.66
N TYR A 182 -3.13 -9.95 -3.93
CA TYR A 182 -3.31 -10.84 -2.78
C TYR A 182 -4.29 -10.27 -1.75
N LEU A 183 -4.03 -9.06 -1.26
CA LEU A 183 -4.84 -8.44 -0.21
C LEU A 183 -6.27 -8.18 -0.66
N ASN A 184 -6.47 -7.80 -1.92
CA ASN A 184 -7.81 -7.64 -2.49
C ASN A 184 -8.58 -8.96 -2.44
N ARG A 185 -7.96 -10.06 -2.87
CA ARG A 185 -8.56 -11.40 -2.83
C ARG A 185 -8.85 -11.85 -1.40
N ALA A 186 -7.93 -11.61 -0.46
CA ALA A 186 -8.08 -12.02 0.93
C ALA A 186 -9.22 -11.25 1.62
N VAL A 187 -9.28 -9.93 1.47
CA VAL A 187 -10.38 -9.10 2.01
C VAL A 187 -11.73 -9.51 1.39
N GLN A 188 -11.77 -9.72 0.07
CA GLN A 188 -12.98 -10.18 -0.61
C GLN A 188 -13.46 -11.52 -0.05
N ARG A 189 -12.55 -12.50 0.05
CA ARG A 189 -12.89 -13.84 0.55
C ARG A 189 -13.41 -13.79 1.99
N ALA A 190 -12.79 -13.00 2.86
CA ALA A 190 -13.24 -12.81 4.23
C ALA A 190 -14.66 -12.21 4.27
N ALA A 191 -14.95 -11.23 3.42
CA ALA A 191 -16.29 -10.65 3.31
C ALA A 191 -17.33 -11.65 2.77
N ASP A 192 -16.98 -12.39 1.72
CA ASP A 192 -17.87 -13.39 1.10
C ASP A 192 -18.20 -14.52 2.08
N GLN A 193 -17.23 -14.98 2.88
CA GLN A 193 -17.42 -16.03 3.89
C GLN A 193 -18.47 -15.60 4.94
N VAL A 194 -18.35 -14.37 5.46
CA VAL A 194 -19.32 -13.82 6.42
C VAL A 194 -20.73 -13.76 5.84
N GLN A 195 -20.85 -13.38 4.57
CA GLN A 195 -22.14 -13.30 3.88
C GLN A 195 -22.75 -14.69 3.63
N GLN A 196 -21.92 -15.69 3.33
CA GLN A 196 -22.35 -17.07 3.11
C GLN A 196 -22.82 -17.72 4.42
N ASP A 197 -22.08 -17.56 5.52
CA ASP A 197 -22.43 -18.14 6.82
C ASP A 197 -23.78 -17.61 7.36
N ALA A 198 -24.11 -16.34 7.06
CA ALA A 198 -25.40 -15.76 7.40
C ALA A 198 -26.57 -16.35 6.61
N SER A 199 -26.32 -16.92 5.42
CA SER A 199 -27.38 -17.45 4.54
C SER A 199 -27.82 -18.88 4.89
N THR A 200 -27.01 -19.64 5.64
CA THR A 200 -27.26 -21.07 5.92
C THR A 200 -28.08 -21.33 7.19
N THR A 201 -28.36 -20.31 8.00
CA THR A 201 -29.08 -20.43 9.28
C THR A 201 -30.58 -20.16 9.09
N THR A 202 -31.46 -20.95 9.73
CA THR A 202 -32.93 -20.82 9.64
C THR A 202 -33.53 -20.66 11.04
N PRO A 203 -34.28 -19.57 11.33
CA PRO A 203 -34.54 -18.40 10.47
C PRO A 203 -33.27 -17.58 10.21
N PRO A 204 -33.21 -16.81 9.10
CA PRO A 204 -32.02 -16.04 8.77
C PRO A 204 -31.77 -15.00 9.87
N PRO A 205 -30.57 -14.96 10.46
CA PRO A 205 -30.21 -13.96 11.45
C PRO A 205 -30.19 -12.57 10.82
N LYS A 206 -30.15 -11.53 11.66
CA LYS A 206 -29.86 -10.17 11.22
C LYS A 206 -28.56 -10.20 10.40
N LYS A 207 -28.56 -9.56 9.22
CA LYS A 207 -27.37 -9.52 8.34
C LYS A 207 -26.18 -8.99 9.15
N LYS A 208 -25.14 -9.82 9.29
CA LYS A 208 -23.87 -9.42 9.91
C LYS A 208 -23.22 -8.33 9.07
N LYS A 209 -22.86 -7.21 9.71
CA LYS A 209 -22.17 -6.09 9.06
C LYS A 209 -20.67 -6.35 9.01
N ILE A 210 -19.98 -5.80 8.03
CA ILE A 210 -18.54 -5.98 7.84
C ILE A 210 -17.84 -4.63 7.93
N ARG A 211 -16.85 -4.51 8.81
CA ARG A 211 -15.96 -3.35 8.89
C ARG A 211 -14.54 -3.71 8.50
N LEU A 212 -13.89 -2.81 7.76
CA LEU A 212 -12.48 -2.93 7.37
C LEU A 212 -11.64 -1.91 8.14
N ILE A 213 -10.64 -2.36 8.90
CA ILE A 213 -9.71 -1.49 9.62
C ILE A 213 -8.32 -1.64 9.01
N SER A 214 -7.84 -0.61 8.31
CA SER A 214 -6.52 -0.60 7.67
C SER A 214 -5.46 0.10 8.52
N MET A 215 -4.36 -0.59 8.79
CA MET A 215 -3.24 -0.13 9.60
C MET A 215 -2.10 0.37 8.73
N GLY A 216 -1.68 1.61 8.91
CA GLY A 216 -0.72 2.27 8.03
C GLY A 216 -1.28 2.39 6.61
N ALA A 217 -2.52 2.86 6.48
CA ALA A 217 -3.26 2.86 5.23
C ALA A 217 -2.61 3.69 4.12
N GLY A 218 -1.69 4.60 4.44
CA GLY A 218 -1.02 5.49 3.50
C GLY A 218 -2.02 6.16 2.57
N TYR A 219 -1.76 6.11 1.27
CA TYR A 219 -2.68 6.60 0.24
C TYR A 219 -3.46 5.48 -0.46
N ASP A 220 -3.70 4.37 0.22
CA ASP A 220 -4.54 3.27 -0.26
C ASP A 220 -6.02 3.69 -0.42
N LEU A 221 -6.74 3.11 -1.36
CA LEU A 221 -8.16 3.34 -1.63
C LEU A 221 -8.99 2.06 -1.61
N ARG A 222 -8.47 0.95 -1.07
CA ARG A 222 -9.23 -0.29 -0.90
C ARG A 222 -10.52 -0.06 -0.12
N SER A 223 -10.46 0.67 0.99
CA SER A 223 -11.63 1.06 1.79
C SER A 223 -12.75 1.62 0.92
N VAL A 224 -12.47 2.67 0.16
CA VAL A 224 -13.42 3.30 -0.79
C VAL A 224 -13.92 2.29 -1.82
N ARG A 225 -13.03 1.50 -2.42
CA ARG A 225 -13.39 0.54 -3.46
C ARG A 225 -14.29 -0.58 -2.95
N PHE A 226 -14.00 -1.16 -1.78
CA PHE A 226 -14.80 -2.23 -1.18
C PHE A 226 -16.14 -1.70 -0.66
N ARG A 227 -16.19 -0.45 -0.17
CA ARG A 227 -17.45 0.26 0.16
C ARG A 227 -18.32 0.45 -1.07
N LEU A 228 -17.73 0.97 -2.16
CA LEU A 228 -18.43 1.19 -3.43
C LEU A 228 -19.01 -0.10 -4.02
N ALA A 229 -18.28 -1.21 -3.89
CA ALA A 229 -18.71 -2.53 -4.36
C ALA A 229 -19.70 -3.24 -3.42
N GLY A 230 -20.02 -2.67 -2.26
CA GLY A 230 -20.95 -3.25 -1.28
C GLY A 230 -20.40 -4.49 -0.55
N HIS A 231 -19.09 -4.68 -0.55
CA HIS A 231 -18.44 -5.80 0.15
C HIS A 231 -18.22 -5.51 1.64
N ILE A 232 -18.15 -4.23 2.02
CA ILE A 232 -18.01 -3.80 3.42
C ILE A 232 -19.00 -2.67 3.73
N ASP A 233 -19.51 -2.66 4.96
CA ASP A 233 -20.47 -1.68 5.47
C ASP A 233 -19.77 -0.47 6.10
N GLU A 234 -18.53 -0.62 6.55
CA GLU A 234 -17.76 0.49 7.14
C GLU A 234 -16.25 0.33 6.93
N ALA A 235 -15.53 1.45 6.94
CA ALA A 235 -14.08 1.44 6.81
C ALA A 235 -13.41 2.48 7.72
N PHE A 236 -12.35 2.02 8.39
CA PHE A 236 -11.49 2.82 9.25
C PHE A 236 -10.04 2.72 8.79
N GLU A 237 -9.31 3.81 8.91
CA GLU A 237 -7.89 3.87 8.52
C GLU A 237 -7.06 4.55 9.60
N LEU A 238 -6.04 3.86 10.10
CA LEU A 238 -5.14 4.35 11.14
C LEU A 238 -3.78 4.64 10.50
N ASP A 239 -3.27 5.87 10.64
CA ASP A 239 -1.95 6.25 10.14
C ASP A 239 -1.37 7.45 10.90
N LEU A 240 -0.12 7.80 10.64
CA LEU A 240 0.53 8.98 11.20
C LEU A 240 -0.30 10.25 10.92
N PRO A 241 -0.34 11.21 11.88
CA PRO A 241 -1.16 12.41 11.75
C PRO A 241 -0.97 13.16 10.43
N GLU A 242 0.28 13.32 9.98
CA GLU A 242 0.60 14.01 8.74
C GLU A 242 0.20 13.24 7.48
N VAL A 243 0.13 11.91 7.54
CA VAL A 243 -0.35 11.05 6.45
C VAL A 243 -1.86 11.14 6.34
N VAL A 244 -2.57 11.07 7.48
CA VAL A 244 -4.02 11.23 7.57
C VAL A 244 -4.45 12.59 7.00
N ASP A 245 -3.83 13.67 7.46
CA ASP A 245 -4.13 15.03 7.00
C ASP A 245 -3.88 15.18 5.48
N ALA A 246 -2.75 14.67 4.97
CA ALA A 246 -2.47 14.67 3.55
C ALA A 246 -3.47 13.85 2.74
N LYS A 247 -3.83 12.65 3.21
CA LYS A 247 -4.82 11.78 2.55
C LYS A 247 -6.20 12.43 2.52
N GLN A 248 -6.65 12.99 3.64
CA GLN A 248 -7.93 13.70 3.74
C GLN A 248 -8.05 14.81 2.70
N ARG A 249 -6.99 15.62 2.50
CA ARG A 249 -6.97 16.65 1.45
C ARG A 249 -7.04 16.03 0.05
N LEU A 250 -6.30 14.96 -0.21
CA LEU A 250 -6.33 14.28 -1.51
C LEU A 250 -7.73 13.71 -1.79
N LEU A 251 -8.38 13.08 -0.82
CA LEU A 251 -9.72 12.53 -0.97
C LEU A 251 -10.75 13.63 -1.23
N THR A 252 -10.83 14.61 -0.33
CA THR A 252 -11.90 15.63 -0.36
C THR A 252 -11.71 16.68 -1.46
N GLN A 253 -10.49 17.17 -1.66
CA GLN A 253 -10.24 18.29 -2.56
C GLN A 253 -9.89 17.83 -3.98
N ARG A 254 -9.55 16.55 -4.17
CA ARG A 254 -9.13 16.02 -5.46
C ARG A 254 -9.97 14.82 -5.93
N LEU A 255 -10.08 13.75 -5.15
CA LEU A 255 -10.81 12.55 -5.59
C LEU A 255 -12.29 12.84 -5.77
N LEU A 256 -12.99 13.32 -4.73
CA LEU A 256 -14.43 13.64 -4.80
C LEU A 256 -14.75 14.66 -5.90
N LYS A 257 -13.88 15.66 -6.09
CA LYS A 257 -14.04 16.63 -7.18
C LYS A 257 -14.00 16.01 -8.58
N ARG A 258 -13.24 14.92 -8.75
CA ARG A 258 -13.06 14.22 -10.03
C ARG A 258 -14.06 13.08 -10.21
N ARG A 259 -14.71 12.66 -9.13
CA ARG A 259 -15.61 11.51 -9.04
C ARG A 259 -16.89 11.93 -8.31
N PRO A 260 -17.78 12.70 -8.96
CA PRO A 260 -19.01 13.18 -8.33
C PRO A 260 -19.97 12.04 -7.95
N GLU A 261 -19.79 10.84 -8.50
CA GLU A 261 -20.48 9.62 -8.09
C GLU A 261 -20.05 9.11 -6.71
N LEU A 262 -18.87 9.50 -6.22
CA LEU A 262 -18.43 9.19 -4.86
C LEU A 262 -19.00 10.22 -3.90
N THR A 263 -19.66 9.72 -2.86
CA THR A 263 -20.20 10.52 -1.77
C THR A 263 -19.26 10.47 -0.56
N ALA A 264 -19.41 11.43 0.36
CA ALA A 264 -18.53 11.55 1.52
C ALA A 264 -18.67 10.35 2.49
N ASP A 265 -19.83 9.70 2.54
CA ASP A 265 -20.11 8.50 3.35
C ASP A 265 -19.43 7.22 2.83
N LEU A 266 -18.91 7.25 1.60
CA LEU A 266 -18.07 6.16 1.06
C LEU A 266 -16.60 6.32 1.46
N LEU A 267 -16.19 7.47 1.97
CA LEU A 267 -14.83 7.68 2.46
C LEU A 267 -14.64 7.02 3.83
N PRO A 268 -13.44 6.48 4.11
CA PRO A 268 -13.16 5.90 5.42
C PRO A 268 -13.07 6.99 6.50
N THR A 269 -13.42 6.62 7.73
CA THR A 269 -13.11 7.41 8.92
C THR A 269 -11.62 7.21 9.25
N MET A 270 -10.84 8.30 9.19
CA MET A 270 -9.39 8.25 9.42
C MET A 270 -9.02 8.68 10.84
N TYR A 271 -8.15 7.91 11.48
CA TYR A 271 -7.65 8.16 12.82
C TYR A 271 -6.14 8.44 12.81
N PRO A 272 -5.70 9.59 13.33
CA PRO A 272 -4.28 9.91 13.45
C PRO A 272 -3.64 9.14 14.62
N VAL A 273 -2.91 8.08 14.32
CA VAL A 273 -2.29 7.16 15.29
C VAL A 273 -0.85 6.85 14.89
N ASN A 274 0.08 7.00 15.83
CA ASN A 274 1.40 6.42 15.66
C ASN A 274 1.38 4.96 16.13
N LEU A 275 1.51 4.01 15.19
CA LEU A 275 1.47 2.58 15.51
C LEU A 275 2.62 2.10 16.43
N ASN A 276 3.70 2.89 16.60
CA ASN A 276 4.71 2.63 17.63
C ASN A 276 4.26 3.02 19.05
N ASN A 277 3.16 3.77 19.18
CA ASN A 277 2.52 4.08 20.45
C ASN A 277 1.37 3.08 20.69
N VAL A 278 1.72 1.94 21.29
CA VAL A 278 0.82 0.81 21.53
C VAL A 278 -0.42 1.21 22.34
N SER A 279 -0.26 2.08 23.35
CA SER A 279 -1.37 2.55 24.17
C SER A 279 -2.36 3.41 23.39
N GLN A 280 -1.85 4.32 22.54
CA GLN A 280 -2.71 5.12 21.65
C GLN A 280 -3.46 4.23 20.66
N PHE A 281 -2.77 3.26 20.09
CA PHE A 281 -3.38 2.29 19.17
C PHE A 281 -4.51 1.50 19.83
N GLU A 282 -4.27 0.96 21.04
CA GLU A 282 -5.28 0.22 21.79
C GLU A 282 -6.49 1.10 22.12
N SER A 283 -6.27 2.33 22.60
CA SER A 283 -7.38 3.25 22.89
C SER A 283 -8.21 3.56 21.65
N THR A 284 -7.55 3.86 20.52
CA THR A 284 -8.26 4.17 19.27
C THR A 284 -9.06 2.97 18.75
N LEU A 285 -8.52 1.74 18.85
CA LEU A 285 -9.28 0.56 18.48
C LEU A 285 -10.50 0.36 19.38
N ARG A 286 -10.36 0.55 20.69
CA ARG A 286 -11.52 0.47 21.61
C ARG A 286 -12.58 1.51 21.26
N ASP A 287 -12.17 2.73 20.95
CA ASP A 287 -13.10 3.80 20.56
C ASP A 287 -13.88 3.46 19.28
N ILE A 288 -13.27 2.75 18.33
CA ILE A 288 -13.94 2.28 17.11
C ILE A 288 -15.01 1.21 17.43
N PHE A 289 -14.76 0.33 18.40
CA PHE A 289 -15.70 -0.74 18.76
C PHE A 289 -16.85 -0.24 19.63
N VAL A 290 -16.63 0.78 20.48
CA VAL A 290 -17.67 1.37 21.34
C VAL A 290 -18.82 2.02 20.55
N GLN A 291 -18.59 2.45 19.31
CA GLN A 291 -19.58 3.22 18.53
C GLN A 291 -20.82 2.41 18.11
N ASP A 292 -20.79 1.07 18.15
CA ASP A 292 -21.81 0.24 17.47
C ASP A 292 -22.27 -0.98 18.28
N GLN A 293 -22.75 -0.77 19.50
CA GLN A 293 -23.20 -1.87 20.39
C GLN A 293 -24.45 -2.63 19.89
N ASP A 294 -25.21 -2.10 18.93
CA ASP A 294 -26.50 -2.67 18.50
C ASP A 294 -26.42 -3.58 17.26
N ASP A 295 -25.25 -3.72 16.64
CA ASP A 295 -25.06 -4.46 15.39
C ASP A 295 -24.06 -5.61 15.55
N ASP A 296 -24.35 -6.75 14.93
CA ASP A 296 -23.39 -7.86 14.83
C ASP A 296 -22.37 -7.55 13.73
N TRP A 297 -21.11 -7.38 14.12
CA TRP A 297 -20.01 -7.00 13.24
C TRP A 297 -19.02 -8.14 13.03
N HIS A 298 -18.50 -8.22 11.80
CA HIS A 298 -17.25 -8.89 11.48
C HIS A 298 -16.18 -7.85 11.15
N THR A 299 -15.03 -7.94 11.79
CA THR A 299 -13.93 -6.98 11.56
C THR A 299 -12.80 -7.61 10.76
N ILE A 300 -12.47 -6.99 9.63
CA ILE A 300 -11.29 -7.34 8.83
C ILE A 300 -10.17 -6.35 9.17
N PHE A 301 -9.10 -6.83 9.81
CA PHE A 301 -7.88 -6.06 10.01
C PHE A 301 -6.95 -6.21 8.81
N LEU A 302 -6.34 -5.11 8.36
CA LEU A 302 -5.50 -5.09 7.17
C LEU A 302 -4.14 -4.42 7.44
N PHE A 303 -3.05 -5.16 7.21
CA PHE A 303 -1.68 -4.65 7.31
C PHE A 303 -0.95 -4.78 5.97
N GLU A 304 -0.51 -3.68 5.36
CA GLU A 304 0.28 -3.72 4.13
C GLU A 304 1.58 -2.92 4.27
N ALA A 305 2.70 -3.64 4.34
CA ALA A 305 4.04 -3.06 4.37
C ALA A 305 4.21 -1.92 5.40
N VAL A 306 3.60 -2.08 6.56
CA VAL A 306 3.65 -1.16 7.70
C VAL A 306 4.52 -1.72 8.82
N MET A 307 4.41 -3.02 9.11
CA MET A 307 5.15 -3.68 10.19
C MET A 307 6.66 -3.61 9.97
N ILE A 308 7.10 -3.53 8.71
CA ILE A 308 8.51 -3.33 8.34
C ILE A 308 9.14 -2.05 8.88
N TYR A 309 8.33 -1.08 9.32
CA TYR A 309 8.76 0.22 9.83
C TYR A 309 8.53 0.39 11.33
N LEU A 310 7.98 -0.61 12.00
CA LEU A 310 7.70 -0.56 13.43
C LEU A 310 8.93 -1.03 14.23
N ASN A 311 9.03 -0.55 15.47
CA ASN A 311 10.06 -1.01 16.40
C ASN A 311 9.89 -2.50 16.70
N GLU A 312 10.97 -3.14 17.11
CA GLU A 312 10.97 -4.55 17.53
C GLU A 312 9.90 -4.80 18.60
N GLY A 313 9.19 -5.93 18.49
CA GLY A 313 8.09 -6.30 19.40
C GLY A 313 6.76 -5.60 19.13
N ILE A 314 6.74 -4.43 18.49
CA ILE A 314 5.49 -3.70 18.21
C ILE A 314 4.53 -4.52 17.33
N PRO A 315 4.95 -5.14 16.20
CA PRO A 315 4.03 -5.95 15.39
C PRO A 315 3.29 -7.03 16.20
N THR A 316 3.99 -7.74 17.07
CA THR A 316 3.40 -8.76 17.97
C THR A 316 2.35 -8.14 18.89
N SER A 317 2.66 -7.00 19.52
CA SER A 317 1.72 -6.29 20.39
C SER A 317 0.47 -5.83 19.64
N LEU A 318 0.61 -5.32 18.42
CA LEU A 318 -0.54 -4.90 17.59
C LEU A 318 -1.45 -6.09 17.27
N LEU A 319 -0.87 -7.24 16.87
CA LEU A 319 -1.63 -8.46 16.60
C LEU A 319 -2.42 -8.93 17.82
N GLN A 320 -1.79 -8.93 19.00
CA GLN A 320 -2.43 -9.30 20.27
C GLN A 320 -3.55 -8.34 20.66
N ILE A 321 -3.37 -7.04 20.43
CA ILE A 321 -4.42 -6.04 20.70
C ILE A 321 -5.60 -6.25 19.75
N CYS A 322 -5.36 -6.44 18.45
CA CYS A 322 -6.42 -6.74 17.49
C CYS A 322 -7.23 -7.98 17.93
N ARG A 323 -6.58 -9.04 18.42
CA ARG A 323 -7.28 -10.21 18.96
C ARG A 323 -8.11 -9.86 20.20
N ARG A 324 -7.51 -9.17 21.17
CA ARG A 324 -8.15 -8.83 22.44
C ARG A 324 -9.38 -7.94 22.27
N VAL A 325 -9.37 -6.99 21.32
CA VAL A 325 -10.55 -6.15 21.08
C VAL A 325 -11.70 -6.97 20.49
N LEU A 326 -11.43 -7.96 19.63
CA LEU A 326 -12.46 -8.89 19.17
C LEU A 326 -13.04 -9.74 20.31
N GLU A 327 -12.19 -10.21 21.23
CA GLU A 327 -12.62 -11.00 22.40
C GLU A 327 -13.55 -10.19 23.31
N ASN A 328 -13.18 -8.94 23.61
CA ASN A 328 -13.96 -8.10 24.52
C ASN A 328 -15.34 -7.73 23.95
N ASP A 329 -15.44 -7.61 22.63
CA ASP A 329 -16.69 -7.28 21.94
C ASP A 329 -17.45 -8.52 21.46
N GLU A 330 -16.93 -9.73 21.70
CA GLU A 330 -17.51 -11.00 21.23
C GLU A 330 -17.78 -11.02 19.71
N THR A 331 -16.94 -10.32 18.93
CA THR A 331 -17.13 -10.17 17.48
C THR A 331 -16.24 -11.10 16.67
N GLY A 332 -16.72 -11.44 15.46
CA GLY A 332 -15.92 -12.19 14.49
C GLY A 332 -14.83 -11.30 13.90
N GLY A 333 -13.71 -11.91 13.51
CA GLY A 333 -12.68 -11.16 12.80
C GLY A 333 -11.81 -11.98 11.88
N THR A 334 -11.10 -11.28 11.01
CA THR A 334 -10.11 -11.83 10.10
C THR A 334 -8.96 -10.84 10.00
N LEU A 335 -7.73 -11.34 9.89
CA LEU A 335 -6.56 -10.50 9.67
C LEU A 335 -5.90 -10.83 8.35
N CYS A 336 -5.85 -9.85 7.45
CA CYS A 336 -5.20 -9.93 6.16
C CYS A 336 -3.91 -9.12 6.20
N PHE A 337 -2.80 -9.69 5.71
CA PHE A 337 -1.54 -8.94 5.69
C PHE A 337 -0.66 -9.25 4.47
N ALA A 338 0.15 -8.27 4.10
CA ALA A 338 1.26 -8.40 3.17
C ALA A 338 2.45 -7.57 3.67
N ASP A 339 3.29 -8.16 4.52
CA ASP A 339 4.25 -7.44 5.35
C ASP A 339 5.53 -8.23 5.69
N ARG A 340 6.39 -7.69 6.56
CA ARG A 340 7.53 -8.38 7.16
C ARG A 340 7.28 -8.66 8.64
N LEU A 341 7.21 -9.93 8.97
CA LEU A 341 7.29 -10.45 10.32
C LEU A 341 8.75 -10.80 10.59
N GLU A 342 9.41 -10.05 11.48
CA GLU A 342 10.85 -10.19 11.73
C GLU A 342 11.20 -11.50 12.45
N ASN A 343 10.28 -11.96 13.30
CA ASN A 343 10.31 -13.22 14.02
C ASN A 343 10.05 -14.46 13.14
N ILE A 344 9.78 -14.27 11.85
CA ILE A 344 9.60 -15.36 10.87
C ILE A 344 10.62 -15.12 9.72
N PRO A 345 11.91 -15.45 9.93
CA PRO A 345 12.90 -15.45 8.86
C PRO A 345 12.47 -16.33 7.69
N GLY A 346 12.82 -15.90 6.48
CA GLY A 346 12.59 -16.71 5.27
C GLY A 346 11.13 -16.90 4.85
N ALA A 347 10.16 -16.31 5.58
CA ALA A 347 8.73 -16.59 5.40
C ALA A 347 8.36 -18.08 5.55
N ASP A 348 9.07 -18.76 6.46
CA ASP A 348 8.90 -20.16 6.80
C ASP A 348 7.52 -20.43 7.44
N LEU A 349 6.78 -21.40 6.88
CA LEU A 349 5.42 -21.72 7.33
C LEU A 349 5.42 -22.42 8.69
N ASP A 350 6.34 -23.34 8.94
CA ASP A 350 6.41 -24.10 10.19
C ASP A 350 6.69 -23.15 11.36
N MET A 351 7.60 -22.19 11.13
CA MET A 351 7.87 -21.13 12.10
C MET A 351 6.66 -20.21 12.27
N ALA A 352 5.97 -19.84 11.19
CA ALA A 352 4.74 -19.06 11.28
C ALA A 352 3.68 -19.76 12.13
N GLN A 353 3.51 -21.08 11.95
CA GLN A 353 2.61 -21.92 12.73
C GLN A 353 3.00 -22.01 14.20
N SER A 354 4.29 -21.92 14.55
CA SER A 354 4.71 -21.85 15.95
C SER A 354 4.55 -20.46 16.59
N VAL A 355 4.66 -19.39 15.79
CA VAL A 355 4.78 -18.01 16.29
C VAL A 355 3.42 -17.30 16.35
N LEU A 356 2.58 -17.44 15.32
CA LEU A 356 1.33 -16.69 15.22
C LEU A 356 0.27 -17.10 16.26
N PRO A 357 0.14 -18.38 16.68
CA PRO A 357 -0.79 -18.75 17.74
C PRO A 357 -0.52 -18.04 19.07
N ALA A 358 0.73 -17.68 19.38
CA ALA A 358 1.09 -16.89 20.57
C ALA A 358 0.53 -15.45 20.53
N THR A 359 0.03 -15.01 19.38
CA THR A 359 -0.69 -13.73 19.20
C THR A 359 -2.21 -13.88 19.19
N GLY A 360 -2.71 -15.12 19.39
CA GLY A 360 -4.13 -15.45 19.35
C GLY A 360 -4.71 -15.60 17.94
N TRP A 361 -3.85 -15.81 16.94
CA TRP A 361 -4.23 -15.95 15.53
C TRP A 361 -3.78 -17.30 14.99
N GLU A 362 -4.65 -17.94 14.21
CA GLU A 362 -4.33 -19.14 13.44
C GLU A 362 -4.26 -18.85 11.94
N ILE A 363 -3.43 -19.59 11.22
CA ILE A 363 -3.17 -19.37 9.79
C ILE A 363 -4.26 -20.06 8.97
N VAL A 364 -4.95 -19.27 8.13
CA VAL A 364 -5.89 -19.78 7.11
C VAL A 364 -5.21 -19.89 5.75
N GLU A 365 -4.48 -18.85 5.36
CA GLU A 365 -3.70 -18.80 4.12
C GLU A 365 -2.31 -18.22 4.42
N TRP A 366 -1.28 -18.82 3.81
CA TRP A 366 0.08 -18.33 3.87
C TRP A 366 0.71 -18.42 2.48
N GLN A 367 1.11 -17.26 1.94
CA GLN A 367 1.64 -17.13 0.61
C GLN A 367 2.90 -16.23 0.62
N PRO A 368 4.09 -16.81 0.78
CA PRO A 368 5.32 -16.03 0.74
C PRO A 368 5.54 -15.39 -0.64
N LYS A 369 6.31 -14.30 -0.68
CA LYS A 369 6.77 -13.66 -1.91
C LYS A 369 8.15 -13.03 -1.74
N PRO A 370 8.89 -12.72 -2.82
CA PRO A 370 10.16 -12.04 -2.67
C PRO A 370 10.00 -10.56 -2.28
N GLY A 371 11.09 -9.98 -1.79
CA GLY A 371 11.18 -8.56 -1.41
C GLY A 371 11.10 -8.32 0.10
N LEU A 372 10.87 -7.06 0.50
CA LEU A 372 10.87 -6.68 1.93
C LEU A 372 9.60 -7.16 2.65
N ALA A 373 8.42 -6.84 2.11
CA ALA A 373 7.14 -7.36 2.57
C ALA A 373 6.93 -8.76 1.99
N ARG A 374 7.59 -9.76 2.58
CA ARG A 374 7.73 -11.12 2.04
C ARG A 374 6.67 -12.10 2.53
N HIS A 375 5.91 -11.76 3.55
CA HIS A 375 4.85 -12.61 4.08
C HIS A 375 3.52 -12.06 3.59
N MET A 376 2.71 -12.89 2.97
CA MET A 376 1.31 -12.59 2.74
C MET A 376 0.49 -13.67 3.40
N GLY A 377 -0.54 -13.29 4.14
CA GLY A 377 -1.34 -14.27 4.87
C GLY A 377 -2.72 -13.77 5.23
N MET A 378 -3.58 -14.72 5.54
CA MET A 378 -4.92 -14.51 6.07
C MET A 378 -5.02 -15.35 7.34
N LEU A 379 -5.36 -14.70 8.45
CA LEU A 379 -5.47 -15.33 9.76
C LEU A 379 -6.89 -15.20 10.28
N GLN A 380 -7.30 -16.15 11.12
CA GLN A 380 -8.53 -16.07 11.89
C GLN A 380 -8.22 -16.18 13.39
N PRO A 381 -9.11 -15.72 14.28
CA PRO A 381 -8.94 -15.87 15.71
C PRO A 381 -8.78 -17.34 16.08
N LEU A 382 -7.77 -17.64 16.90
CA LEU A 382 -7.57 -18.99 17.43
C LEU A 382 -8.77 -19.39 18.29
N SER A 383 -9.36 -20.55 18.02
CA SER A 383 -10.45 -21.10 18.84
C SER A 383 -9.91 -21.47 20.22
N LEU A 384 -10.56 -20.99 21.28
CA LEU A 384 -10.27 -21.40 22.66
C LEU A 384 -11.09 -22.67 22.92
N ASP A 385 -10.42 -23.82 22.94
CA ASP A 385 -11.03 -25.11 23.34
C ASP A 385 -11.44 -25.13 24.82
#